data_AF-Q1ZNW1-F1
#
_entry.id   AF-Q1ZNW1-F1
#
_cell.length_a   1.000
_cell.length_b   1.000
_cell.length_c   1.000
_cell.angle_alpha   90.00
_cell.angle_beta   90.00
_cell.angle_gamma   90.00
#
_symmetry.space_group_name_H-M   'P 1'
#
loop_
_entity.id
_entity.type
_entity.pdbx_description
1 polymer ?
#
loop_
_entity_poly.entity_id
_entity_poly.type
_entity_poly.pdbx_seq_one_letter_code
_entity_poly.pdbx_strand_id
1 'polypeptide(L)'
;MSSKLSDILQDQQLAELLLNEAQTRGFVTAMAAAPNIIAPTEWLAFLWGGEETSPFSTHEELENYANAIIDILNEARTTLFDNTWQWPEGCALDDSQIVTEATSNFCEGMLQGWQLARDDWETIMPPESEDNALLGGVLLSFSLLFDPETALEALKEQDADALAQFEEIFNAIPVMLCGLTQRGAMLVQD
;
A
#
# COMPACT_ATOMS: atom_id res chain seq x y z
N MET A 1 -18.80 -8.80 -2.41
CA MET A 1 -18.53 -10.06 -3.13
C MET A 1 -17.10 -10.45 -2.77
N SER A 2 -16.83 -11.71 -2.43
CA SER A 2 -15.47 -12.17 -2.10
C SER A 2 -14.53 -11.89 -3.29
N SER A 3 -13.34 -11.37 -3.03
CA SER A 3 -12.35 -11.15 -4.09
C SER A 3 -11.69 -12.48 -4.46
N LYS A 4 -11.13 -12.61 -5.67
CA LYS A 4 -10.39 -13.83 -6.06
C LYS A 4 -9.23 -14.13 -5.11
N LEU A 5 -8.59 -13.10 -4.58
CA LEU A 5 -7.53 -13.23 -3.58
C LEU A 5 -8.08 -13.78 -2.26
N SER A 6 -9.25 -13.29 -1.81
CA SER A 6 -9.91 -13.77 -0.60
C SER A 6 -10.24 -15.26 -0.68
N ASP A 7 -10.62 -15.74 -1.86
CA ASP A 7 -10.90 -17.15 -2.09
C ASP A 7 -9.62 -18.01 -2.05
N ILE A 8 -8.49 -17.50 -2.54
CA ILE A 8 -7.18 -18.18 -2.45
C ILE A 8 -6.70 -18.25 -1.00
N LEU A 9 -6.85 -17.15 -0.24
CA LEU A 9 -6.44 -17.06 1.16
C LEU A 9 -7.31 -17.87 2.14
N GLN A 10 -8.37 -18.54 1.66
CA GLN A 10 -9.11 -19.54 2.45
C GLN A 10 -8.32 -20.84 2.63
N ASP A 11 -7.33 -21.12 1.77
CA ASP A 11 -6.40 -22.23 1.98
C ASP A 11 -5.42 -21.88 3.10
N GLN A 12 -5.49 -22.59 4.22
CA GLN A 12 -4.65 -22.34 5.39
C GLN A 12 -3.15 -22.47 5.09
N GLN A 13 -2.74 -23.38 4.21
CA GLN A 13 -1.31 -23.55 3.90
C GLN A 13 -0.78 -22.34 3.14
N LEU A 14 -1.57 -21.81 2.20
CA LEU A 14 -1.22 -20.60 1.47
C LEU A 14 -1.30 -19.37 2.36
N ALA A 15 -2.31 -19.26 3.23
CA ALA A 15 -2.46 -18.13 4.15
C ALA A 15 -1.30 -18.00 5.16
N GLU A 16 -0.62 -19.09 5.50
CA GLU A 16 0.57 -19.07 6.37
C GLU A 16 1.85 -18.63 5.63
N LEU A 17 1.85 -18.66 4.30
CA LEU A 17 3.02 -18.38 3.46
C LEU A 17 2.89 -17.07 2.66
N LEU A 18 1.66 -16.61 2.42
CA LEU A 18 1.35 -15.38 1.69
C LEU A 18 1.08 -14.23 2.66
N LEU A 19 1.29 -13.01 2.19
CA LEU A 19 0.74 -11.82 2.85
C LEU A 19 -0.79 -11.92 2.98
N ASN A 20 -1.35 -11.35 4.05
CA ASN A 20 -2.80 -11.29 4.18
C ASN A 20 -3.43 -10.32 3.17
N GLU A 21 -4.75 -10.39 2.97
CA GLU A 21 -5.47 -9.59 1.98
C GLU A 21 -5.14 -8.09 2.04
N ALA A 22 -5.14 -7.51 3.24
CA ALA A 22 -4.90 -6.09 3.42
C ALA A 22 -3.45 -5.72 3.11
N GLN A 23 -2.49 -6.49 3.60
CA GLN A 23 -1.07 -6.34 3.27
C GLN A 23 -0.83 -6.46 1.76
N THR A 24 -1.38 -7.48 1.10
CA THR A 24 -1.27 -7.65 -0.35
C THR A 24 -1.84 -6.45 -1.10
N ARG A 25 -3.02 -5.96 -0.72
CA ARG A 25 -3.62 -4.77 -1.34
C ARG A 25 -2.79 -3.51 -1.14
N GLY A 26 -2.19 -3.34 0.04
CA GLY A 26 -1.24 -2.27 0.32
C GLY A 26 -0.05 -2.31 -0.63
N PHE A 27 0.63 -3.47 -0.70
CA PHE A 27 1.79 -3.69 -1.56
C PHE A 27 1.47 -3.41 -3.02
N VAL A 28 0.37 -3.99 -3.52
CA VAL A 28 -0.04 -3.85 -4.91
C VAL A 28 -0.47 -2.40 -5.21
N THR A 29 -1.05 -1.69 -4.25
CA THR A 29 -1.37 -0.26 -4.41
C THR A 29 -0.10 0.58 -4.53
N ALA A 30 0.97 0.27 -3.78
CA ALA A 30 2.26 0.94 -3.94
C ALA A 30 2.84 0.71 -5.34
N MET A 31 2.75 -0.51 -5.87
CA MET A 31 3.15 -0.82 -7.25
C MET A 31 2.28 -0.12 -8.29
N ALA A 32 0.99 0.03 -8.02
CA ALA A 32 0.07 0.76 -8.89
C ALA A 32 0.39 2.27 -8.92
N ALA A 33 0.78 2.84 -7.78
CA ALA A 33 1.13 4.24 -7.59
C ALA A 33 2.53 4.61 -8.11
N ALA A 34 3.41 3.61 -8.27
CA ALA A 34 4.79 3.82 -8.71
C ALA A 34 4.88 4.64 -10.02
N PRO A 35 5.87 5.55 -10.12
CA PRO A 35 5.97 6.48 -11.23
C PRO A 35 6.32 5.77 -12.54
N ASN A 36 7.13 4.71 -12.47
CA ASN A 36 7.39 3.79 -13.57
C ASN A 36 6.62 2.48 -13.36
N ILE A 37 6.25 1.83 -14.47
CA ILE A 37 5.64 0.51 -14.43
C ILE A 37 6.75 -0.51 -14.20
N ILE A 38 6.73 -1.18 -13.04
CA ILE A 38 7.58 -2.33 -12.74
C ILE A 38 6.80 -3.60 -13.10
N ALA A 39 7.40 -4.50 -13.88
CA ALA A 39 6.67 -5.69 -14.33
C ALA A 39 6.32 -6.57 -13.13
N PRO A 40 5.10 -7.14 -13.05
CA PRO A 40 4.71 -8.00 -11.93
C PRO A 40 5.69 -9.14 -11.65
N THR A 41 6.31 -9.71 -12.69
CA THR A 41 7.32 -10.76 -12.55
C THR A 41 8.55 -10.36 -11.72
N GLU A 42 8.82 -9.06 -11.57
CA GLU A 42 9.96 -8.54 -10.81
C GLU A 42 9.66 -8.41 -9.31
N TRP A 43 8.39 -8.29 -8.92
CA TRP A 43 8.00 -8.04 -7.53
C TRP A 43 7.00 -9.05 -6.94
N LEU A 44 6.38 -9.90 -7.76
CA LEU A 44 5.35 -10.85 -7.31
C LEU A 44 5.88 -11.77 -6.20
N ALA A 45 7.16 -12.18 -6.29
CA ALA A 45 7.78 -13.06 -5.32
C ALA A 45 7.92 -12.46 -3.91
N PHE A 46 7.94 -11.14 -3.78
CA PHE A 46 7.97 -10.49 -2.47
C PHE A 46 6.70 -10.73 -1.66
N LEU A 47 5.56 -11.04 -2.31
CA LEU A 47 4.31 -11.35 -1.63
C LEU A 47 4.32 -12.69 -0.88
N TRP A 48 5.37 -13.51 -1.04
CA TRP A 48 5.58 -14.76 -0.31
C TRP A 48 7.01 -14.91 0.23
N GLY A 49 7.73 -13.80 0.39
CA GLY A 49 9.05 -13.80 1.01
C GLY A 49 10.25 -14.01 0.07
N GLY A 50 10.07 -13.95 -1.24
CA GLY A 50 11.15 -13.87 -2.23
C GLY A 50 11.20 -15.03 -3.24
N GLU A 51 12.25 -15.05 -4.06
CA GLU A 51 12.38 -15.95 -5.21
C GLU A 51 12.80 -17.39 -4.85
N GLU A 52 13.17 -17.66 -3.59
CA GLU A 52 13.79 -18.95 -3.23
C GLU A 52 12.84 -20.15 -3.39
N THR A 53 11.57 -20.01 -3.00
CA THR A 53 10.58 -21.09 -3.14
C THR A 53 9.18 -20.51 -3.23
N SER A 54 8.49 -20.84 -4.33
CA SER A 54 7.06 -20.53 -4.51
C SER A 54 6.21 -21.39 -3.56
N PRO A 55 5.20 -20.81 -2.87
CA PRO A 55 4.30 -21.56 -1.99
C PRO A 55 3.28 -22.41 -2.78
N PHE A 56 3.11 -22.16 -4.07
CA PHE A 56 2.15 -22.85 -4.92
C PHE A 56 2.67 -24.23 -5.33
N SER A 57 1.81 -25.25 -5.19
CA SER A 57 2.11 -26.64 -5.53
C SER A 57 2.04 -26.91 -7.03
N THR A 58 1.25 -26.10 -7.75
CA THR A 58 1.05 -26.24 -9.20
C THR A 58 1.25 -24.91 -9.93
N HIS A 59 1.56 -24.99 -11.22
CA HIS A 59 1.63 -23.81 -12.08
C HIS A 59 0.27 -23.10 -12.18
N GLU A 60 -0.83 -23.84 -12.17
CA GLU A 60 -2.19 -23.30 -12.24
C GLU A 60 -2.54 -22.47 -11.00
N GLU A 61 -2.13 -22.90 -9.80
CA GLU A 61 -2.29 -22.13 -8.56
C GLU A 61 -1.52 -20.80 -8.62
N LEU A 62 -0.26 -20.84 -9.07
CA LEU A 62 0.55 -19.64 -9.24
C LEU A 62 -0.07 -18.69 -10.28
N GLU A 63 -0.57 -19.22 -11.40
CA GLU A 63 -1.22 -18.42 -12.44
C GLU A 63 -2.52 -17.78 -11.92
N ASN A 64 -3.33 -18.52 -11.16
CA ASN A 64 -4.54 -17.99 -10.54
C ASN A 64 -4.23 -16.88 -9.54
N TYR A 65 -3.21 -17.06 -8.71
CA TYR A 65 -2.75 -16.02 -7.80
C TYR A 65 -2.24 -14.79 -8.53
N ALA A 66 -1.34 -14.97 -9.50
CA ALA A 66 -0.81 -13.87 -10.31
C ALA A 66 -1.94 -13.07 -11.01
N ASN A 67 -2.94 -13.76 -11.54
CA ASN A 67 -4.12 -13.12 -12.14
C ASN A 67 -4.93 -12.31 -11.10
N ALA A 68 -5.12 -12.82 -9.88
CA ALA A 68 -5.77 -12.07 -8.81
C ALA A 68 -4.99 -10.81 -8.43
N ILE A 69 -3.66 -10.89 -8.37
CA ILE A 69 -2.79 -9.73 -8.11
C ILE A 69 -2.85 -8.70 -9.25
N ILE A 70 -2.85 -9.14 -10.50
CA ILE A 70 -2.96 -8.27 -11.67
C ILE A 70 -4.33 -7.57 -11.71
N ASP A 71 -5.42 -8.25 -11.34
CA ASP A 71 -6.74 -7.64 -11.23
C ASP A 71 -6.73 -6.49 -10.20
N ILE A 72 -6.14 -6.71 -9.01
CA ILE A 72 -5.99 -5.68 -7.97
C ILE A 72 -5.12 -4.52 -8.48
N LEU A 73 -4.00 -4.82 -9.15
CA LEU A 73 -3.09 -3.81 -9.70
C LEU A 73 -3.82 -2.90 -10.70
N ASN A 74 -4.58 -3.50 -11.62
CA ASN A 74 -5.31 -2.76 -12.64
C ASN A 74 -6.42 -1.89 -12.05
N GLU A 75 -7.16 -2.42 -11.05
CA GLU A 75 -8.19 -1.66 -10.33
C GLU A 75 -7.59 -0.48 -9.57
N ALA A 76 -6.54 -0.73 -8.78
CA ALA A 76 -5.86 0.31 -8.01
C ALA A 76 -5.28 1.38 -8.94
N ARG A 77 -4.59 0.98 -10.02
CA ARG A 77 -4.01 1.93 -10.97
C ARG A 77 -5.08 2.79 -11.63
N THR A 78 -6.17 2.19 -12.10
CA THR A 78 -7.28 2.93 -12.72
C THR A 78 -7.86 3.95 -11.76
N THR A 79 -8.20 3.53 -10.55
CA THR A 79 -8.84 4.40 -9.55
C THR A 79 -7.92 5.51 -9.04
N LEU A 80 -6.60 5.25 -8.92
CA LEU A 80 -5.59 6.26 -8.58
C LEU A 80 -5.50 7.36 -9.64
N PHE A 81 -5.44 6.98 -10.93
CA PHE A 81 -5.38 7.95 -12.02
C PHE A 81 -6.70 8.70 -12.23
N ASP A 82 -7.84 8.06 -11.97
CA ASP A 82 -9.16 8.68 -12.05
C ASP A 82 -9.51 9.54 -10.81
N ASN A 83 -8.62 9.61 -9.82
CA ASN A 83 -8.86 10.30 -8.54
C ASN A 83 -10.12 9.81 -7.80
N THR A 84 -10.34 8.49 -7.87
CA THR A 84 -11.49 7.79 -7.25
C THR A 84 -11.07 6.67 -6.31
N TRP A 85 -9.77 6.46 -6.12
CA TRP A 85 -9.26 5.45 -5.18
C TRP A 85 -9.77 5.73 -3.77
N GLN A 86 -10.12 4.67 -3.05
CA GLN A 86 -10.60 4.69 -1.67
C GLN A 86 -9.94 3.54 -0.90
N TRP A 87 -9.97 3.64 0.43
CA TRP A 87 -9.53 2.56 1.30
C TRP A 87 -10.23 1.23 0.96
N PRO A 88 -9.50 0.10 0.92
CA PRO A 88 -10.11 -1.21 0.72
C PRO A 88 -11.08 -1.59 1.85
N GLU A 89 -11.91 -2.60 1.58
CA GLU A 89 -12.81 -3.17 2.59
C GLU A 89 -12.04 -3.59 3.85
N GLY A 90 -12.61 -3.30 5.02
CA GLY A 90 -12.01 -3.58 6.32
C GLY A 90 -11.09 -2.46 6.83
N CYS A 91 -10.51 -1.63 5.97
CA CYS A 91 -9.70 -0.49 6.41
C CYS A 91 -10.59 0.63 6.96
N ALA A 92 -10.51 0.86 8.27
CA ALA A 92 -11.22 1.93 8.96
C ALA A 92 -10.42 2.47 10.16
N LEU A 93 -10.95 3.55 10.75
CA LEU A 93 -10.59 4.00 12.10
C LEU A 93 -11.21 3.06 13.14
N ASP A 94 -10.56 2.93 14.28
CA ASP A 94 -11.04 2.13 15.42
C ASP A 94 -10.87 2.91 16.72
N ASP A 95 -11.93 2.98 17.55
CA ASP A 95 -11.91 3.75 18.80
C ASP A 95 -10.92 3.21 19.84
N SER A 96 -10.57 1.92 19.76
CA SER A 96 -9.69 1.25 20.72
C SER A 96 -8.24 1.12 20.26
N GLN A 97 -8.02 0.93 18.95
CA GLN A 97 -6.72 0.71 18.33
C GLN A 97 -6.28 1.86 17.40
N ILE A 98 -7.03 2.97 17.36
CA ILE A 98 -6.90 4.12 16.44
C ILE A 98 -7.28 3.76 15.00
N VAL A 99 -6.76 2.65 14.49
CA VAL A 99 -7.14 2.06 13.20
C VAL A 99 -7.39 0.57 13.35
N THR A 100 -8.19 0.02 12.45
CA THR A 100 -8.36 -1.44 12.36
C THR A 100 -7.05 -2.15 12.01
N GLU A 101 -6.93 -3.42 12.38
CA GLU A 101 -5.81 -4.28 11.97
C GLU A 101 -5.63 -4.31 10.45
N ALA A 102 -6.73 -4.33 9.69
CA ALA A 102 -6.69 -4.26 8.22
C ALA A 102 -6.04 -2.96 7.71
N THR A 103 -6.31 -1.81 8.34
CA THR A 103 -5.65 -0.55 7.99
C THR A 103 -4.15 -0.61 8.26
N SER A 104 -3.73 -1.08 9.44
CA SER A 104 -2.31 -1.21 9.78
C SER A 104 -1.59 -2.17 8.82
N ASN A 105 -2.18 -3.34 8.56
CA ASN A 105 -1.72 -4.32 7.58
C ASN A 105 -1.61 -3.74 6.17
N PHE A 106 -2.60 -2.96 5.72
CA PHE A 106 -2.52 -2.27 4.44
C PHE A 106 -1.35 -1.29 4.41
N CYS A 107 -1.18 -0.49 5.46
CA CYS A 107 -0.09 0.49 5.54
C CYS A 107 1.27 -0.21 5.54
N GLU A 108 1.41 -1.35 6.21
CA GLU A 108 2.61 -2.18 6.16
C GLU A 108 2.92 -2.61 4.72
N GLY A 109 1.96 -3.22 4.04
CA GLY A 109 2.12 -3.65 2.65
C GLY A 109 2.48 -2.49 1.73
N MET A 110 1.81 -1.34 1.89
CA MET A 110 2.09 -0.11 1.15
C MET A 110 3.53 0.34 1.33
N LEU A 111 4.03 0.37 2.57
CA LEU A 111 5.42 0.76 2.87
C LEU A 111 6.44 -0.26 2.34
N GLN A 112 6.13 -1.56 2.42
CA GLN A 112 6.97 -2.62 1.84
C GLN A 112 7.08 -2.46 0.32
N GLY A 113 5.95 -2.34 -0.38
CA GLY A 113 5.93 -2.10 -1.82
C GLY A 113 6.64 -0.80 -2.20
N TRP A 114 6.48 0.26 -1.40
CA TRP A 114 7.14 1.54 -1.64
C TRP A 114 8.67 1.42 -1.77
N GLN A 115 9.30 0.55 -0.96
CA GLN A 115 10.74 0.37 -1.01
C GLN A 115 11.24 -0.08 -2.39
N LEU A 116 10.44 -0.84 -3.14
CA LEU A 116 10.83 -1.34 -4.46
C LEU A 116 10.85 -0.23 -5.52
N ALA A 117 10.02 0.80 -5.37
CA ALA A 117 9.97 1.95 -6.27
C ALA A 117 10.69 3.18 -5.71
N ARG A 118 11.41 3.04 -4.59
CA ARG A 118 12.01 4.16 -3.86
C ARG A 118 13.00 4.96 -4.72
N ASP A 119 13.90 4.27 -5.40
CA ASP A 119 14.92 4.92 -6.23
C ASP A 119 14.28 5.73 -7.36
N ASP A 120 13.18 5.24 -7.93
CA ASP A 120 12.42 5.95 -8.95
C ASP A 120 11.78 7.22 -8.39
N TRP A 121 11.14 7.13 -7.22
CA TRP A 121 10.56 8.28 -6.53
C TRP A 121 11.62 9.34 -6.17
N GLU A 122 12.76 8.93 -5.61
CA GLU A 122 13.86 9.83 -5.27
C GLU A 122 14.49 10.47 -6.52
N THR A 123 14.44 9.78 -7.67
CA THR A 123 14.93 10.32 -8.95
C THR A 123 14.04 11.46 -9.46
N ILE A 124 12.71 11.29 -9.42
CA ILE A 124 11.77 12.30 -9.95
C ILE A 124 11.38 13.38 -8.93
N MET A 125 11.45 13.07 -7.64
CA MET A 125 11.14 13.98 -6.53
C MET A 125 12.31 13.97 -5.52
N PRO A 126 13.49 14.49 -5.89
CA PRO A 126 14.64 14.50 -4.99
C PRO A 126 14.37 15.33 -3.74
N PRO A 127 15.09 15.12 -2.63
CA PRO A 127 14.82 15.76 -1.33
C PRO A 127 14.71 17.29 -1.36
N GLU A 128 15.42 17.94 -2.29
CA GLU A 128 15.46 19.39 -2.49
C GLU A 128 14.35 19.93 -3.40
N SER A 129 13.52 19.07 -4.00
CA SER A 129 12.39 19.49 -4.83
C SER A 129 11.17 19.92 -4.00
N GLU A 130 10.36 20.84 -4.53
CA GLU A 130 9.09 21.22 -3.92
C GLU A 130 8.11 20.04 -3.87
N ASP A 131 8.17 19.15 -4.86
CA ASP A 131 7.33 17.95 -4.96
C ASP A 131 7.64 16.91 -3.89
N ASN A 132 8.87 16.88 -3.37
CA ASN A 132 9.26 15.95 -2.30
C ASN A 132 8.48 16.17 -1.00
N ALA A 133 7.91 17.38 -0.78
CA ALA A 133 7.02 17.61 0.37
C ALA A 133 5.74 16.76 0.29
N LEU A 134 5.17 16.58 -0.90
CA LEU A 134 3.99 15.72 -1.12
C LEU A 134 4.36 14.25 -0.90
N LEU A 135 5.48 13.80 -1.49
CA LEU A 135 6.02 12.46 -1.31
C LEU A 135 6.24 12.13 0.18
N GLY A 136 6.96 12.99 0.89
CA GLY A 136 7.25 12.84 2.31
C GLY A 136 5.99 12.85 3.18
N GLY A 137 5.01 13.71 2.86
CA GLY A 137 3.73 13.77 3.56
C GLY A 137 2.90 12.49 3.44
N VAL A 138 2.83 11.91 2.23
CA VAL A 138 2.14 10.62 2.00
C VAL A 138 2.84 9.48 2.74
N LEU A 139 4.17 9.39 2.64
CA LEU A 139 4.96 8.36 3.32
C LEU A 139 4.85 8.44 4.85
N LEU A 140 4.91 9.65 5.40
CA LEU A 140 4.71 9.88 6.82
C LEU A 140 3.29 9.44 7.25
N SER A 141 2.27 9.78 6.47
CA SER A 141 0.88 9.39 6.74
C SER A 141 0.70 7.87 6.85
N PHE A 142 1.25 7.12 5.89
CA PHE A 142 1.24 5.65 5.97
C PHE A 142 2.06 5.10 7.14
N SER A 143 3.20 5.73 7.45
CA SER A 143 4.06 5.31 8.58
C SER A 143 3.36 5.48 9.93
N LEU A 144 2.61 6.58 10.10
CA LEU A 144 1.83 6.85 11.30
C LEU A 144 0.67 5.87 11.47
N LEU A 145 -0.03 5.51 10.39
CA LEU A 145 -1.13 4.55 10.46
C LEU A 145 -0.68 3.08 10.53
N PHE A 146 0.54 2.78 10.09
CA PHE A 146 1.14 1.46 10.28
C PHE A 146 1.41 1.16 11.75
N ASP A 147 2.04 2.10 12.46
CA ASP A 147 2.36 1.98 13.89
C ASP A 147 1.75 3.13 14.71
N PRO A 148 0.41 3.11 14.89
CA PRO A 148 -0.32 4.17 15.57
C PRO A 148 0.01 4.28 17.06
N GLU A 149 0.42 3.18 17.71
CA GLU A 149 0.80 3.17 19.13
C GLU A 149 2.06 3.99 19.37
N THR A 150 3.13 3.70 18.63
CA THR A 150 4.39 4.46 18.70
C THR A 150 4.18 5.92 18.30
N ALA A 151 3.38 6.17 17.25
CA ALA A 151 3.05 7.52 16.81
C ALA A 151 2.28 8.30 17.89
N LEU A 152 1.32 7.68 18.57
CA LEU A 152 0.56 8.30 19.65
C LEU A 152 1.45 8.65 20.86
N GLU A 153 2.41 7.79 21.21
CA GLU A 153 3.39 8.10 22.25
C GLU A 153 4.17 9.38 21.94
N ALA A 154 4.65 9.52 20.70
CA ALA A 154 5.37 10.72 20.25
C ALA A 154 4.49 11.99 20.22
N LEU A 155 3.19 11.86 19.91
CA LEU A 155 2.25 12.99 19.83
C LEU A 155 1.79 13.47 21.21
N LYS A 156 1.64 12.57 22.19
CA LYS A 156 1.31 12.92 23.59
C LYS A 156 2.34 13.84 24.23
N GLU A 157 3.61 13.73 23.83
CA GLU A 157 4.67 14.64 24.29
C GLU A 157 4.49 16.08 23.79
N GLN A 158 3.65 16.29 22.77
CA GLN A 158 3.44 17.58 22.10
C GLN A 158 2.10 18.25 22.44
N ASP A 159 1.33 17.73 23.41
CA ASP A 159 0.00 18.23 23.85
C ASP A 159 -0.98 18.42 22.68
N ALA A 160 -0.89 17.56 21.67
CA ALA A 160 -1.75 17.54 20.50
C ALA A 160 -2.96 16.59 20.68
N ASP A 161 -4.10 16.94 20.09
CA ASP A 161 -5.23 16.01 19.96
C ASP A 161 -4.89 14.93 18.93
N ALA A 162 -4.17 13.91 19.38
CA ALA A 162 -3.61 12.87 18.52
C ALA A 162 -4.69 12.11 17.75
N LEU A 163 -5.86 11.85 18.37
CA LEU A 163 -6.95 11.11 17.72
C LEU A 163 -7.53 11.90 16.54
N ALA A 164 -7.77 13.20 16.71
CA ALA A 164 -8.21 14.07 15.63
C ALA A 164 -7.20 14.10 14.47
N GLN A 165 -5.90 14.08 14.78
CA GLN A 165 -4.86 14.03 13.75
C GLN A 165 -4.88 12.72 12.95
N PHE A 166 -5.07 11.57 13.59
CA PHE A 166 -5.17 10.29 12.87
C PHE A 166 -6.41 10.22 11.97
N GLU A 167 -7.54 10.76 12.43
CA GLU A 167 -8.75 10.87 11.60
C GLU A 167 -8.51 11.76 10.37
N GLU A 168 -7.87 12.91 10.54
CA GLU A 168 -7.51 13.79 9.43
C GLU A 168 -6.55 13.10 8.44
N ILE A 169 -5.52 12.43 8.94
CA ILE A 169 -4.55 11.68 8.12
C ILE A 169 -5.26 10.58 7.33
N PHE A 170 -6.07 9.76 7.99
CA PHE A 170 -6.80 8.65 7.37
C PHE A 170 -7.72 9.14 6.25
N ASN A 171 -8.45 10.22 6.50
CA ASN A 171 -9.37 10.81 5.53
C ASN A 171 -8.66 11.52 4.36
N ALA A 172 -7.44 12.03 4.58
CA ALA A 172 -6.67 12.72 3.56
C ALA A 172 -5.96 11.77 2.59
N ILE A 173 -5.57 10.57 3.03
CA ILE A 173 -4.76 9.62 2.23
C ILE A 173 -5.31 9.35 0.83
N PRO A 174 -6.61 9.09 0.61
CA PRO A 174 -7.12 8.82 -0.73
C PRO A 174 -6.81 9.93 -1.73
N VAL A 175 -7.01 11.19 -1.33
CA VAL A 175 -6.74 12.36 -2.17
C VAL A 175 -5.23 12.57 -2.35
N MET A 176 -4.46 12.47 -1.26
CA MET A 176 -3.01 12.66 -1.32
C MET A 176 -2.32 11.62 -2.19
N LEU A 177 -2.72 10.34 -2.09
CA LEU A 177 -2.14 9.25 -2.86
C LEU A 177 -2.48 9.36 -4.36
N CYS A 178 -3.73 9.72 -4.71
CA CYS A 178 -4.09 9.99 -6.10
C CYS A 178 -3.27 11.16 -6.66
N GLY A 179 -3.19 12.26 -5.91
CA GLY A 179 -2.41 13.44 -6.29
C GLY A 179 -0.92 13.13 -6.50
N LEU A 180 -0.31 12.36 -5.59
CA LEU A 180 1.08 11.93 -5.69
C LEU A 180 1.30 11.04 -6.92
N THR A 181 0.40 10.08 -7.16
CA THR A 181 0.47 9.17 -8.32
C THR A 181 0.42 9.94 -9.64
N GLN A 182 -0.55 10.85 -9.78
CA GLN A 182 -0.70 11.68 -10.97
C GLN A 182 0.51 12.61 -11.17
N ARG A 183 0.99 13.24 -10.08
CA ARG A 183 2.16 14.11 -10.14
C ARG A 183 3.42 13.36 -10.53
N GLY A 184 3.65 12.17 -9.96
CA GLY A 184 4.77 11.31 -10.31
C GLY A 184 4.76 10.93 -11.79
N ALA A 185 3.59 10.52 -12.31
CA ALA A 185 3.44 10.18 -13.73
C ALA A 185 3.66 11.35 -14.68
N MET A 186 3.36 12.59 -14.26
CA MET A 186 3.65 13.79 -15.04
C MET A 186 5.16 14.05 -15.11
N LEU A 187 5.88 13.95 -13.99
CA LEU A 187 7.31 14.21 -13.92
C LEU A 187 8.16 13.22 -14.72
N VAL A 188 7.69 11.97 -14.88
CA VAL A 188 8.36 10.97 -15.74
C VAL A 188 8.25 11.32 -17.24
N GLN A 189 7.24 12.10 -17.63
CA GLN A 189 7.00 12.48 -19.03
C GLN A 189 7.71 13.78 -19.45
N ASP A 190 8.24 14.54 -18.49
CA ASP A 190 8.95 15.81 -18.70
C ASP A 190 10.44 15.59 -19.06
#